data_AF-A0A846JT46-F1
#
_entry.id   AF-A0A846JT46-F1
#
_cell.length_a   1.000
_cell.length_b   1.000
_cell.length_c   1.000
_cell.angle_alpha   90.00
_cell.angle_beta   90.00
_cell.angle_gamma   90.00
#
_symmetry.space_group_name_H-M   'P 1'
#
loop_
_entity.id
_entity.type
_entity.pdbx_description
1 polymer ?
#
loop_
_entity_poly.entity_id
_entity_poly.type
_entity_poly.pdbx_seq_one_letter_code
_entity_poly.pdbx_strand_id
1 'polypeptide(L)'
;MEVVMSHKQFLEWKYGDKTTIDIKLENLGIKNKMKLEKTLVIGLAIGGFLINHPTTVFALELDEIDKLGNTFLEIIRKASYWVILAVAITDICKTSLKGGNNNSEIFKLIVRYVLIYSSLFLMPYLFDLVEGAFK
;
A
#
# COMPACT_ATOMS: atom_id res chain seq x y z
N MET A 1 -43.21 -9.61 3.92
CA MET A 1 -43.03 -8.29 4.58
C MET A 1 -43.56 -7.23 3.64
N GLU A 2 -44.62 -6.54 4.05
CA GLU A 2 -45.15 -5.39 3.33
C GLU A 2 -44.20 -4.20 3.49
N VAL A 3 -43.94 -3.48 2.39
CA VAL A 3 -43.08 -2.30 2.41
C VAL A 3 -43.97 -1.09 2.58
N VAL A 4 -43.97 -0.50 3.77
CA VAL A 4 -44.73 0.74 4.03
C VAL A 4 -44.01 1.87 3.32
N MET A 5 -44.69 2.61 2.45
CA MET A 5 -44.10 3.71 1.69
C MET A 5 -44.95 4.97 1.89
N SER A 6 -44.30 6.13 1.99
CA SER A 6 -44.98 7.40 1.83
C SER A 6 -45.36 7.63 0.36
N HIS A 7 -46.35 8.49 0.10
CA HIS A 7 -46.81 8.79 -1.26
C HIS A 7 -45.66 9.22 -2.20
N LYS A 8 -44.69 9.98 -1.69
CA LYS A 8 -43.50 10.41 -2.46
C LYS A 8 -42.58 9.24 -2.81
N GLN A 9 -42.31 8.35 -1.85
CA GLN A 9 -41.48 7.16 -2.07
C GLN A 9 -42.12 6.17 -3.07
N PHE A 10 -43.45 6.07 -3.08
CA PHE A 10 -44.17 5.26 -4.06
C PHE A 10 -44.01 5.80 -5.49
N LEU A 11 -44.08 7.12 -5.67
CA LEU A 11 -43.84 7.76 -6.97
C LEU A 11 -42.39 7.53 -7.42
N GLU A 12 -41.41 7.75 -6.54
CA GLU A 12 -39.99 7.52 -6.84
C GLU A 12 -39.69 6.06 -7.22
N TRP A 13 -40.37 5.08 -6.61
CA TRP A 13 -40.30 3.68 -7.04
C TRP A 13 -40.95 3.44 -8.41
N LYS A 14 -42.14 4.00 -8.63
CA LYS A 14 -42.92 3.81 -9.87
C LYS A 14 -42.22 4.38 -11.09
N TYR A 15 -41.46 5.48 -10.93
CA TYR A 15 -40.68 6.10 -12.00
C TYR A 15 -39.26 5.53 -12.13
N GLY A 16 -38.86 4.58 -11.27
CA GLY A 16 -37.59 3.86 -11.37
C GLY A 16 -36.40 4.56 -10.70
N ASP A 17 -36.63 5.66 -9.98
CA ASP A 17 -35.57 6.44 -9.32
C ASP A 17 -35.06 5.77 -8.02
N LYS A 18 -35.87 4.92 -7.37
CA LYS A 18 -35.48 4.18 -6.15
C LYS A 18 -35.97 2.74 -6.16
N THR A 19 -35.16 1.83 -5.64
CA THR A 19 -35.57 0.42 -5.46
C THR A 19 -36.34 0.22 -4.15
N THR A 20 -37.05 -0.90 -4.04
CA THR A 20 -37.75 -1.28 -2.80
C THR A 20 -36.81 -1.44 -1.60
N ILE A 21 -35.52 -1.68 -1.85
CA ILE A 21 -34.48 -1.78 -0.82
C ILE A 21 -34.09 -0.39 -0.31
N ASP A 22 -34.00 0.60 -1.21
CA ASP A 22 -33.63 1.96 -0.84
C ASP A 22 -34.72 2.61 0.01
N ILE A 23 -35.99 2.31 -0.27
CA ILE A 23 -37.13 2.78 0.53
C ILE A 23 -37.15 2.14 1.92
N LYS A 24 -36.79 0.84 2.03
CA LYS A 24 -36.63 0.18 3.33
C LYS A 24 -35.50 0.78 4.15
N LEU A 25 -34.36 1.09 3.52
CA LEU A 25 -33.21 1.72 4.17
C LEU A 25 -33.54 3.14 4.64
N GLU A 26 -34.29 3.89 3.84
CA GLU A 26 -34.75 5.24 4.17
C GLU A 26 -35.75 5.23 5.34
N ASN A 27 -36.67 4.26 5.38
CA ASN A 27 -37.60 4.05 6.49
C ASN A 27 -36.90 3.64 7.80
N LEU A 28 -35.71 3.04 7.71
CA LEU A 28 -34.84 2.73 8.85
C LEU A 28 -33.95 3.94 9.25
N GLY A 29 -34.11 5.10 8.61
CA GLY A 29 -33.38 6.33 8.92
C GLY A 29 -32.00 6.45 8.26
N ILE A 30 -31.61 5.48 7.41
CA ILE A 30 -30.31 5.46 6.75
C ILE A 30 -30.43 6.21 5.42
N LYS A 31 -30.13 7.52 5.46
CA LYS A 31 -30.20 8.40 4.28
C LYS A 31 -29.05 8.22 3.29
N ASN A 32 -27.95 7.56 3.66
CA ASN A 32 -26.73 7.58 2.88
C ASN A 32 -26.02 6.22 2.79
N LYS A 33 -26.60 5.33 1.98
CA LYS A 33 -26.14 3.94 1.73
C LYS A 33 -24.65 3.85 1.39
N MET A 34 -24.18 4.74 0.51
CA MET A 34 -22.80 4.70 -0.01
C MET A 34 -21.75 5.07 1.05
N LYS A 35 -22.09 5.95 2.00
CA LYS A 35 -21.21 6.26 3.14
C LYS A 35 -21.23 5.13 4.17
N LEU A 36 -22.40 4.56 4.46
CA LEU A 36 -22.54 3.50 5.45
C LEU A 36 -21.82 2.21 4.98
N GLU A 37 -21.97 1.85 3.71
CA GLU A 37 -21.29 0.71 3.12
C GLU A 37 -19.77 0.86 3.17
N LYS A 38 -19.23 2.03 2.79
CA LYS A 38 -17.79 2.32 2.90
C LYS A 38 -17.29 2.23 4.35
N THR A 39 -18.03 2.79 5.31
CA THR A 39 -17.65 2.71 6.73
C THR A 39 -17.72 1.28 7.26
N LEU A 40 -18.70 0.47 6.85
CA LEU A 40 -18.79 -0.93 7.22
C LEU A 40 -17.65 -1.77 6.63
N VAL A 41 -17.34 -1.58 5.35
CA VAL A 41 -16.23 -2.29 4.68
C VAL A 41 -14.89 -1.92 5.34
N ILE A 42 -14.66 -0.64 5.62
CA ILE A 42 -13.45 -0.18 6.32
C ILE A 42 -13.42 -0.75 7.75
N GLY A 43 -14.54 -0.70 8.48
CA GLY A 43 -14.63 -1.24 9.83
C GLY A 43 -14.40 -2.76 9.89
N LEU A 44 -14.96 -3.50 8.94
CA LEU A 44 -14.76 -4.95 8.80
C LEU A 44 -13.34 -5.30 8.35
N ALA A 45 -12.73 -4.50 7.47
CA ALA A 45 -11.34 -4.70 7.07
C ALA A 45 -10.38 -4.47 8.23
N ILE A 46 -10.56 -3.38 8.98
CA ILE A 46 -9.73 -3.06 10.15
C ILE A 46 -9.97 -4.07 11.28
N GLY A 47 -11.24 -4.38 11.59
CA GLY A 47 -11.60 -5.37 12.60
C GLY A 47 -11.11 -6.76 12.25
N GLY A 48 -11.29 -7.20 11.01
CA GLY A 48 -10.81 -8.48 10.51
C GLY A 48 -9.28 -8.58 10.49
N PHE A 49 -8.58 -7.48 10.20
CA PHE A 49 -7.12 -7.41 10.30
C PHE A 49 -6.64 -7.53 11.75
N LEU A 50 -7.26 -6.80 12.69
CA LEU A 50 -6.91 -6.85 14.11
C LEU A 50 -7.23 -8.20 14.77
N ILE A 51 -8.31 -8.86 14.37
CA ILE A 51 -8.70 -10.19 14.90
C ILE A 51 -7.81 -11.30 14.35
N ASN A 52 -7.43 -11.25 13.06
CA ASN A 52 -6.55 -12.26 12.46
C ASN A 52 -5.07 -12.05 12.78
N HIS A 53 -4.69 -10.83 13.17
CA HIS A 53 -3.32 -10.49 13.58
C HIS A 53 -3.29 -9.86 14.98
N PRO A 54 -3.67 -10.60 16.03
CA PRO A 54 -3.75 -10.05 17.40
C PRO A 54 -2.38 -9.67 17.99
N THR A 55 -1.28 -10.10 17.37
CA THR A 55 0.10 -9.89 17.84
C THR A 55 0.92 -8.91 16.99
N THR A 56 0.30 -8.14 16.07
CA THR A 56 1.04 -7.09 15.32
C THR A 56 1.22 -5.81 16.14
N VAL A 57 1.62 -5.95 17.40
CA VAL A 57 2.21 -4.86 18.16
C VAL A 57 3.69 -5.20 18.26
N PHE A 58 4.46 -4.86 17.22
CA PHE A 58 5.90 -5.08 17.17
C PHE A 58 6.67 -3.97 17.92
N ALA A 59 6.09 -3.38 18.97
CA ALA A 59 6.67 -2.22 19.64
C ALA A 59 6.31 -2.14 21.13
N LEU A 60 6.02 -3.28 21.77
CA LEU A 60 5.86 -3.36 23.22
C LEU A 60 7.24 -3.42 23.92
N GLU A 61 8.23 -4.03 23.28
CA GLU A 61 9.59 -4.20 23.81
C GLU A 61 10.65 -3.72 22.81
N LEU A 62 11.84 -3.32 23.30
CA LEU A 62 12.96 -2.83 22.48
C LEU A 62 13.37 -3.84 21.38
N ASP A 63 13.36 -5.13 21.68
CA ASP A 63 13.67 -6.21 20.72
C ASP A 63 12.63 -6.33 19.59
N GLU A 64 11.40 -5.86 19.82
CA GLU A 64 10.36 -5.87 18.79
C GLU A 64 10.54 -4.70 17.81
N ILE A 65 11.11 -3.58 18.26
CA ILE A 65 11.47 -2.45 17.39
C ILE A 65 12.49 -2.90 16.35
N ASP A 66 13.47 -3.72 16.73
CA ASP A 66 14.44 -4.29 15.78
C ASP A 66 13.77 -5.24 14.78
N LYS A 67 12.80 -6.05 15.22
CA LYS A 67 12.01 -6.91 14.33
C LYS A 67 11.18 -6.09 13.34
N LEU A 68 10.56 -5.00 13.81
CA LEU A 68 9.80 -4.08 12.97
C LEU A 68 10.72 -3.40 11.95
N GLY A 69 11.86 -2.89 12.40
CA GLY A 69 12.88 -2.26 11.55
C GLY A 69 13.36 -3.21 10.46
N ASN A 70 13.70 -4.45 10.82
CA ASN A 70 14.13 -5.47 9.86
C ASN A 70 13.05 -5.82 8.84
N THR A 71 11.80 -5.97 9.28
CA THR A 71 10.67 -6.27 8.38
C THR A 71 10.42 -5.11 7.42
N PHE A 72 10.47 -3.87 7.92
CA PHE A 72 10.31 -2.67 7.10
C PHE A 72 11.43 -2.53 6.07
N LEU A 73 12.68 -2.79 6.49
CA LEU A 73 13.85 -2.78 5.62
C LEU A 73 13.74 -3.84 4.51
N GLU A 74 13.20 -5.02 4.79
CA GLU A 74 12.94 -6.06 3.79
C GLU A 74 11.91 -5.61 2.75
N ILE A 75 10.82 -4.96 3.19
CA ILE A 75 9.80 -4.40 2.30
C ILE A 75 10.43 -3.33 1.39
N ILE A 76 11.21 -2.41 1.95
CA ILE A 76 11.91 -1.39 1.16
C ILE A 76 12.88 -2.03 0.17
N ARG A 77 13.67 -3.04 0.57
CA ARG A 77 14.61 -3.75 -0.32
C ARG A 77 13.90 -4.41 -1.50
N LYS A 78 12.72 -5.02 -1.27
CA LYS A 78 11.90 -5.61 -2.34
C LYS A 78 11.31 -4.52 -3.26
N ALA A 79 10.77 -3.44 -2.69
CA ALA A 79 10.20 -2.35 -3.48
C ALA A 79 11.25 -1.64 -4.34
N SER A 80 12.39 -1.30 -3.74
CA SER A 80 13.51 -0.62 -4.40
C SER A 80 14.16 -1.47 -5.48
N TYR A 81 14.22 -2.80 -5.33
CA TYR A 81 14.69 -3.70 -6.40
C TYR A 81 13.90 -3.47 -7.70
N TRP A 82 12.57 -3.50 -7.63
CA TRP A 82 11.71 -3.32 -8.80
C TRP A 82 11.78 -1.91 -9.37
N VAL A 83 11.84 -0.88 -8.51
CA VAL A 83 11.96 0.51 -8.95
C VAL A 83 13.29 0.75 -9.66
N ILE A 84 14.41 0.33 -9.05
CA ILE A 84 15.75 0.49 -9.62
C ILE A 84 15.88 -0.30 -10.92
N LEU A 85 15.36 -1.52 -10.97
CA LEU A 85 15.35 -2.33 -12.19
C LEU A 85 14.60 -1.61 -13.33
N ALA A 86 13.40 -1.11 -13.07
CA ALA A 86 12.59 -0.40 -14.06
C ALA A 86 13.33 0.85 -14.58
N VAL A 87 13.87 1.67 -13.68
CA VAL A 87 14.61 2.89 -14.05
C VAL A 87 15.89 2.53 -14.82
N ALA A 88 16.66 1.53 -14.37
CA ALA A 88 17.88 1.09 -15.03
C ALA A 88 17.63 0.63 -16.46
N ILE A 89 16.58 -0.16 -16.70
CA ILE A 89 16.18 -0.58 -18.05
C ILE A 89 15.85 0.65 -18.92
N THR A 90 15.08 1.61 -18.41
CA THR A 90 14.73 2.81 -19.20
C THR A 90 15.95 3.63 -19.58
N ASP A 91 16.92 3.78 -18.68
CA ASP A 91 18.14 4.53 -18.94
C ASP A 91 19.10 3.79 -19.87
N ILE A 92 19.18 2.46 -19.79
CA ILE A 92 19.94 1.65 -20.75
C ILE A 92 19.35 1.82 -22.15
N CYS A 93 18.02 1.72 -22.30
CA CYS A 93 17.36 1.93 -23.59
C CYS A 93 17.62 3.34 -24.15
N LYS A 94 17.48 4.39 -23.32
CA LYS A 94 17.77 5.78 -23.74
C LYS A 94 19.22 5.97 -24.17
N THR A 95 20.15 5.40 -23.43
CA THR A 95 21.58 5.49 -23.74
C THR A 95 21.90 4.74 -25.03
N SER A 96 21.29 3.57 -25.25
CA SER A 96 21.43 2.79 -26.49
C SER A 96 20.85 3.52 -27.71
N LEU A 97 19.74 4.24 -27.55
CA LEU A 97 19.09 4.98 -28.65
C LEU A 97 19.84 6.26 -29.05
N LYS A 98 20.71 6.80 -28.20
CA LYS A 98 21.52 8.00 -28.50
C LYS A 98 22.67 7.74 -29.49
N GLY A 99 22.84 6.51 -29.98
CA GLY A 99 23.68 6.20 -31.15
C GLY A 99 25.19 6.14 -30.89
N GLY A 100 25.63 6.14 -29.63
CA GLY A 100 27.03 5.91 -29.27
C GLY A 100 27.27 4.46 -28.93
N ASN A 101 28.10 3.76 -29.70
CA ASN A 101 28.53 2.38 -29.44
C ASN A 101 29.51 2.30 -28.24
N ASN A 102 29.14 2.93 -27.12
CA ASN A 102 29.97 3.09 -25.93
C ASN A 102 29.49 2.10 -24.86
N ASN A 103 29.85 0.83 -25.02
CA ASN A 103 29.64 -0.22 -23.99
C ASN A 103 30.13 0.23 -22.60
N SER A 104 31.15 1.11 -22.55
CA SER A 104 31.65 1.73 -21.33
C SER A 104 30.59 2.58 -20.60
N GLU A 105 29.73 3.30 -21.32
CA GLU A 105 28.67 4.13 -20.70
C GLU A 105 27.56 3.26 -20.11
N ILE A 106 27.15 2.22 -20.82
CA ILE A 106 26.17 1.24 -20.32
C ILE A 106 26.71 0.55 -19.07
N PHE A 107 27.98 0.14 -19.08
CA PHE A 107 28.60 -0.48 -17.91
C PHE A 107 28.67 0.48 -16.71
N LYS A 108 29.06 1.75 -16.92
CA LYS A 108 29.02 2.78 -15.85
C LYS A 108 27.62 2.93 -15.26
N LEU A 109 26.60 2.88 -16.11
CA LEU A 109 25.21 2.98 -15.69
C LEU A 109 24.78 1.78 -14.84
N ILE A 110 25.15 0.56 -15.25
CA ILE A 110 24.90 -0.67 -14.49
C ILE A 110 25.59 -0.60 -13.11
N VAL A 111 26.88 -0.27 -13.07
CA VAL A 111 27.63 -0.17 -11.82
C VAL A 111 27.01 0.87 -10.88
N ARG A 112 26.57 2.02 -11.41
CA ARG A 112 25.88 3.05 -10.62
C ARG A 112 24.62 2.48 -9.96
N TYR A 113 23.75 1.80 -10.71
CA TYR A 113 22.52 1.24 -10.16
C TYR A 113 22.78 0.10 -9.17
N VAL A 114 23.81 -0.72 -9.42
CA VAL A 114 24.27 -1.76 -8.46
C VAL A 114 24.76 -1.12 -7.16
N LEU A 115 25.55 -0.05 -7.22
CA LEU A 115 26.04 0.65 -6.02
C LEU A 115 24.90 1.29 -5.22
N ILE A 116 23.92 1.89 -5.92
CA ILE A 116 22.72 2.45 -5.28
C ILE A 116 21.97 1.35 -4.52
N TYR A 117 21.70 0.21 -5.17
CA TYR A 117 21.00 -0.89 -4.51
C TYR A 117 21.82 -1.49 -3.36
N SER A 118 23.13 -1.66 -3.56
CA SER A 118 24.06 -2.20 -2.55
C SER A 118 24.11 -1.31 -1.30
N SER A 119 23.91 -0.01 -1.44
CA SER A 119 23.86 0.92 -0.30
C SER A 119 22.74 0.58 0.69
N LEU A 120 21.61 0.00 0.25
CA LEU A 120 20.52 -0.44 1.13
C LEU A 120 20.87 -1.67 1.99
N PHE A 121 21.96 -2.37 1.66
CA PHE A 121 22.49 -3.48 2.45
C PHE A 121 23.67 -3.03 3.30
N LEU A 122 24.53 -2.18 2.75
CA LEU A 122 25.72 -1.67 3.41
C LEU A 122 25.40 -0.65 4.51
N MET A 123 24.44 0.26 4.30
CA MET A 123 24.13 1.32 5.28
C MET A 123 23.68 0.77 6.65
N PRO A 124 22.73 -0.17 6.75
CA PRO A 124 22.37 -0.78 8.02
C PRO A 124 23.58 -1.40 8.72
N TYR A 125 24.38 -2.17 7.98
CA TYR A 125 25.60 -2.79 8.51
C TYR A 125 26.62 -1.76 9.03
N LEU A 126 26.79 -0.64 8.34
CA LEU A 126 27.68 0.43 8.79
C LEU A 126 27.16 1.10 10.07
N PHE A 127 25.84 1.28 10.20
CA PHE A 127 25.24 1.82 11.42
C PHE A 127 25.39 0.86 12.60
N ASP A 128 25.16 -0.43 12.38
CA ASP A 128 25.39 -1.46 13.40
C ASP A 128 26.86 -1.50 13.84
N LEU A 129 27.79 -1.33 12.90
CA LEU A 129 29.22 -1.29 13.18
C LEU A 129 29.62 -0.06 14.01
N VAL A 130 29.05 1.11 13.70
CA VAL A 130 29.24 2.33 14.49
C VAL A 130 28.65 2.15 15.89
N GLU A 131 27.42 1.65 16.00
CA GLU A 131 26.79 1.39 17.30
C GLU A 131 27.60 0.41 18.14
N GLY A 132 28.10 -0.67 17.53
CA GLY A 132 28.97 -1.65 18.20
C GLY A 132 30.35 -1.12 18.59
N ALA A 133 30.83 -0.03 17.97
CA ALA A 133 32.09 0.61 18.35
C ALA A 133 31.95 1.59 19.53
N PHE A 134 30.72 2.06 19.80
CA PHE A 134 30.42 3.02 20.86
C PHE A 134 29.62 2.43 22.03
N LYS A 135 29.15 1.18 21.92
CA LYS A 135 28.70 0.33 23.03
C LYS A 135 29.88 -0.36 23.71
#